data_AF-H8L1R4-F1
#
_entry.id   AF-H8L1R4-F1
#
_cell.length_a   1.000
_cell.length_b   1.000
_cell.length_c   1.000
_cell.angle_alpha   90.00
_cell.angle_beta   90.00
_cell.angle_gamma   90.00
#
_symmetry.space_group_name_H-M   'P 1'
#
loop_
_entity.id
_entity.type
_entity.pdbx_description
1 polymer ?
#
loop_
_entity_poly.entity_id
_entity_poly.type
_entity_poly.pdbx_seq_one_letter_code
_entity_poly.pdbx_strand_id
1 'polypeptide(L)'
;MSRRPWTKAEDAMVREFFPDITCADLSRRMGRSKPAIYGRAATLGVRKSEAFMASDVSGRIARGRTNPRMIATQFKPGQTPANKGKKHPPGWAPGRMAETQFKAGKMAGAAQHNYRPIGSERICRDGYLERKVTDDPSLYPARRWVAVHRLVWEAVHGPIPPGHAVVFKPGCATVEASLITADRLELLSRAELMRRNSYHTRYPKEVAQLIQLKGALQRKINKRQQS
;
A
#
# COMPACT_ATOMS: atom_id res chain seq x y z
N MET A 1 -11.54 -0.93 52.17
CA MET A 1 -11.85 -2.34 51.84
C MET A 1 -10.80 -3.24 52.44
N SER A 2 -11.21 -4.20 53.26
CA SER A 2 -10.31 -5.24 53.81
C SER A 2 -9.83 -6.17 52.69
N ARG A 3 -8.52 -6.39 52.58
CA ARG A 3 -7.94 -7.32 51.60
C ARG A 3 -8.01 -8.74 52.19
N ARG A 4 -8.72 -9.66 51.53
CA ARG A 4 -8.73 -11.08 51.88
C ARG A 4 -7.33 -11.68 51.70
N PRO A 5 -6.62 -12.10 52.77
CA PRO A 5 -5.28 -12.67 52.67
C PRO A 5 -5.31 -14.02 51.95
N TRP A 6 -4.21 -14.38 51.28
CA TRP A 6 -4.07 -15.68 50.62
C TRP A 6 -3.75 -16.77 51.64
N THR A 7 -4.47 -17.90 51.59
CA THR A 7 -4.19 -19.05 52.44
C THR A 7 -3.21 -20.01 51.76
N LYS A 8 -2.54 -20.86 52.54
CA LYS A 8 -1.66 -21.92 52.00
C LYS A 8 -2.41 -22.87 51.07
N ALA A 9 -3.68 -23.17 51.36
CA ALA A 9 -4.53 -24.00 50.52
C ALA A 9 -4.84 -23.33 49.17
N GLU A 10 -5.09 -22.02 49.17
CA GLU A 10 -5.29 -21.27 47.93
C GLU A 10 -4.01 -21.21 47.08
N ASP A 11 -2.84 -21.07 47.71
CA ASP A 11 -1.57 -21.14 47.00
C ASP A 11 -1.31 -22.53 46.40
N ALA A 12 -1.69 -23.60 47.10
CA ALA A 12 -1.62 -24.96 46.58
C ALA A 12 -2.51 -25.13 45.35
N MET A 13 -3.77 -24.66 45.42
CA MET A 13 -4.68 -24.68 44.28
C MET A 13 -4.17 -23.87 43.08
N VAL A 14 -3.53 -22.71 43.32
CA VAL A 14 -2.90 -21.95 42.22
C VAL A 14 -1.74 -22.73 41.61
N ARG A 15 -0.87 -23.35 42.41
CA ARG A 15 0.23 -24.16 41.87
C ARG A 15 -0.25 -25.35 41.04
N GLU A 16 -1.27 -26.03 41.52
CA GLU A 16 -1.80 -27.25 40.92
C GLU A 16 -2.63 -26.97 39.65
N PHE A 17 -3.59 -26.04 39.73
CA PHE A 17 -4.57 -25.88 38.66
C PHE A 17 -4.25 -24.74 37.70
N PHE A 18 -3.52 -23.70 38.13
CA PHE A 18 -3.23 -22.57 37.24
C PHE A 18 -2.56 -22.98 35.93
N PRO A 19 -1.62 -23.94 35.86
CA PRO A 19 -0.98 -24.30 34.61
C PRO A 19 -1.95 -24.76 33.52
N ASP A 20 -3.02 -25.49 33.88
CA ASP A 20 -3.79 -26.31 32.93
C ASP A 20 -5.26 -25.90 32.74
N ILE A 21 -5.83 -25.04 33.60
CA ILE A 21 -7.23 -24.58 33.43
C ILE A 21 -7.31 -23.07 33.19
N THR A 22 -8.46 -22.58 32.72
CA THR A 22 -8.63 -21.14 32.54
C THR A 22 -8.71 -20.42 33.89
N CYS A 23 -8.23 -19.18 33.95
CA CYS A 23 -8.38 -18.38 35.17
C CYS A 23 -9.85 -18.05 35.49
N ALA A 24 -10.75 -18.18 34.52
CA ALA A 24 -12.19 -18.07 34.76
C ALA A 24 -12.73 -19.28 35.55
N ASP A 25 -12.26 -20.49 35.24
CA ASP A 25 -12.62 -21.69 36.01
C ASP A 25 -12.03 -21.63 37.42
N LEU A 26 -10.75 -21.26 37.54
CA LEU A 26 -10.09 -21.13 38.84
C LEU A 26 -10.74 -20.02 39.69
N SER A 27 -11.19 -18.92 39.06
CA SER A 27 -11.96 -17.86 39.71
C SER A 27 -13.28 -18.37 40.28
N ARG A 28 -14.03 -19.18 39.52
CA ARG A 28 -15.27 -19.82 39.99
C ARG A 28 -15.04 -20.78 41.16
N ARG A 29 -13.93 -21.53 41.15
CA ARG A 29 -13.59 -22.49 42.21
C ARG A 29 -13.16 -21.80 43.52
N MET A 30 -12.39 -20.71 43.44
CA MET A 30 -11.77 -20.07 44.61
C MET A 30 -12.55 -18.86 45.15
N GLY A 31 -13.54 -18.37 44.39
CA GLY A 31 -14.25 -17.13 44.70
C GLY A 31 -13.33 -15.90 44.68
N ARG A 32 -12.25 -15.93 43.89
CA ARG A 32 -11.31 -14.81 43.72
C ARG A 32 -11.40 -14.27 42.30
N SER A 33 -11.17 -12.96 42.13
CA SER A 33 -11.18 -12.33 40.82
C SER A 33 -10.02 -12.83 39.94
N LYS A 34 -10.23 -12.88 38.61
CA LYS A 34 -9.18 -13.28 37.66
C LYS A 34 -7.89 -12.46 37.82
N PRO A 35 -7.92 -11.12 37.98
CA PRO A 35 -6.70 -10.34 38.19
C PRO A 35 -5.95 -10.74 39.46
N ALA A 36 -6.66 -11.05 40.55
CA ALA A 36 -6.03 -11.49 41.81
C ALA A 36 -5.30 -12.82 41.64
N ILE A 37 -5.90 -13.77 40.91
CA ILE A 37 -5.30 -15.07 40.60
C ILE A 37 -4.05 -14.91 39.73
N TYR A 38 -4.11 -14.09 38.67
CA TYR A 38 -2.93 -13.80 37.83
C TYR A 38 -1.80 -13.17 38.64
N GLY A 39 -2.12 -12.17 39.47
CA GLY A 39 -1.14 -11.54 40.35
C GLY A 39 -0.51 -12.54 41.31
N ARG A 40 -1.31 -13.43 41.90
CA ARG A 40 -0.79 -14.46 42.81
C ARG A 40 0.06 -15.51 42.11
N ALA A 41 -0.36 -15.99 40.95
CA ALA A 41 0.43 -16.94 40.15
C ALA A 41 1.80 -16.33 39.79
N ALA A 42 1.84 -15.03 39.45
CA ALA A 42 3.10 -14.33 39.23
C ALA A 42 3.99 -14.28 40.49
N THR A 43 3.42 -13.98 41.67
CA THR A 43 4.15 -14.03 42.96
C THR A 43 4.67 -15.43 43.28
N LEU A 44 3.92 -16.48 42.95
CA LEU A 44 4.29 -17.87 43.20
C LEU A 44 5.20 -18.46 42.11
N GLY A 45 5.49 -17.71 41.03
CA GLY A 45 6.29 -18.17 39.90
C GLY A 45 5.61 -19.19 38.98
N VAL A 46 4.28 -19.35 39.07
CA VAL A 46 3.53 -20.35 38.32
C VAL A 46 3.08 -19.78 36.97
N ARG A 47 3.37 -20.50 35.89
CA ARG A 47 2.98 -20.14 34.52
C ARG A 47 1.97 -21.14 33.96
N LYS A 48 1.33 -20.77 32.85
CA LYS A 48 0.53 -21.70 32.04
C LYS A 48 1.44 -22.76 31.43
N SER A 49 0.98 -24.00 31.39
CA SER A 49 1.69 -25.10 30.73
C SER A 49 1.72 -24.90 29.22
N GLU A 50 2.70 -25.48 28.54
CA GLU A 50 2.77 -25.44 27.08
C GLU A 50 1.54 -26.10 26.44
N ALA A 51 1.06 -27.21 27.04
CA ALA A 51 -0.16 -27.89 26.62
C ALA A 51 -1.38 -26.97 26.70
N PHE A 52 -1.55 -26.23 27.80
CA PHE A 52 -2.60 -25.22 27.91
C PHE A 52 -2.43 -24.14 26.85
N MET A 53 -1.23 -23.60 26.65
CA MET A 53 -1.01 -22.52 25.67
C MET A 53 -1.19 -22.97 24.22
N ALA A 54 -0.98 -24.24 23.92
CA ALA A 54 -1.24 -24.83 22.60
C ALA A 54 -2.73 -25.17 22.40
N SER A 55 -3.49 -25.35 23.48
CA SER A 55 -4.92 -25.66 23.43
C SER A 55 -5.76 -24.48 22.91
N ASP A 56 -6.96 -24.81 22.43
CA ASP A 56 -8.00 -23.89 21.99
C ASP A 56 -8.66 -23.11 23.15
N VAL A 57 -8.51 -23.58 24.40
CA VAL A 57 -9.04 -22.90 25.60
C VAL A 57 -8.15 -21.77 26.11
N SER A 58 -6.90 -21.65 25.63
CA SER A 58 -6.01 -20.53 25.96
C SER A 58 -6.47 -19.17 25.42
N GLY A 59 -7.36 -19.18 24.44
CA GLY A 59 -7.78 -17.98 23.70
C GLY A 59 -6.74 -17.47 22.71
N ARG A 60 -5.59 -18.14 22.53
CA ARG A 60 -4.64 -17.82 21.47
C ARG A 60 -5.20 -18.22 20.11
N ILE A 61 -5.17 -17.29 19.16
CA ILE A 61 -5.58 -17.54 17.78
C ILE A 61 -4.43 -18.25 17.07
N ALA A 62 -4.62 -19.52 16.69
CA ALA A 62 -3.67 -20.29 15.91
C ALA A 62 -4.27 -20.67 14.55
N ARG A 63 -3.45 -20.65 13.50
CA ARG A 63 -3.88 -21.02 12.13
C ARG A 63 -4.35 -22.48 12.12
N GLY A 64 -5.58 -22.73 11.67
CA GLY A 64 -6.16 -24.08 11.59
C GLY A 64 -6.81 -24.60 12.87
N ARG A 65 -6.74 -23.87 14.00
CA ARG A 65 -7.54 -24.17 15.20
C ARG A 65 -8.64 -23.13 15.36
N THR A 66 -9.87 -23.57 15.50
CA THR A 66 -11.00 -22.65 15.64
C THR A 66 -11.85 -23.04 16.84
N ASN A 67 -11.75 -22.26 17.90
CA ASN A 67 -12.63 -22.41 19.05
C ASN A 67 -14.07 -22.03 18.61
N PRO A 68 -15.10 -22.83 18.91
CA PRO A 68 -16.49 -22.51 18.55
C PRO A 68 -16.94 -21.11 18.99
N ARG A 69 -16.42 -20.61 20.11
CA ARG A 69 -16.70 -19.25 20.62
C ARG A 69 -16.22 -18.15 19.66
N MET A 70 -15.11 -18.38 18.96
CA MET A 70 -14.55 -17.45 17.99
C MET A 70 -15.32 -17.48 16.66
N ILE A 71 -15.76 -18.67 16.23
CA ILE A 71 -16.56 -18.85 15.01
C ILE A 71 -17.87 -18.05 15.11
N ALA A 72 -18.48 -18.01 16.30
CA ALA A 72 -19.74 -17.33 16.53
C ALA A 72 -19.65 -15.80 16.32
N THR A 73 -18.52 -15.18 16.67
CA THR A 73 -18.33 -13.71 16.58
C THR A 73 -17.55 -13.27 15.34
N GLN A 74 -17.07 -14.22 14.52
CA GLN A 74 -16.28 -13.92 13.33
C GLN A 74 -17.17 -13.34 12.23
N PHE A 75 -16.70 -12.28 11.57
CA PHE A 75 -17.32 -11.77 10.34
C PHE A 75 -17.40 -12.86 9.28
N LYS A 76 -18.60 -13.10 8.76
CA LYS A 76 -18.81 -14.13 7.74
C LYS A 76 -18.48 -13.58 6.35
N PRO A 77 -17.89 -14.39 5.46
CA PRO A 77 -17.75 -14.01 4.05
C PRO A 77 -19.08 -13.54 3.48
N GLY A 78 -19.08 -12.42 2.77
CA GLY A 78 -20.30 -11.82 2.20
C GLY A 78 -21.14 -10.98 3.17
N GLN A 79 -20.80 -10.93 4.46
CA GLN A 79 -21.49 -10.05 5.40
C GLN A 79 -21.28 -8.59 5.03
N THR A 80 -22.37 -7.84 4.89
CA THR A 80 -22.31 -6.40 4.65
C THR A 80 -22.10 -5.67 6.00
N PRO A 81 -21.03 -4.89 6.15
CA PRO A 81 -20.81 -4.10 7.36
C PRO A 81 -21.94 -3.08 7.58
N ALA A 82 -22.30 -2.81 8.84
CA ALA A 82 -23.39 -1.91 9.20
C ALA A 82 -23.21 -0.45 8.73
N ASN A 83 -21.97 -0.07 8.37
CA ASN A 83 -21.58 1.24 7.86
C ASN A 83 -21.43 1.28 6.32
N LYS A 84 -21.61 0.17 5.60
CA LYS A 84 -21.45 0.15 4.14
C LYS A 84 -22.44 1.12 3.48
N GLY A 85 -21.93 2.04 2.66
CA GLY A 85 -22.74 3.02 1.92
C GLY A 85 -23.29 4.17 2.76
N LYS A 86 -23.13 4.16 4.09
CA LYS A 86 -23.54 5.28 4.94
C LYS A 86 -22.48 6.38 4.89
N LYS A 87 -22.83 7.52 4.33
CA LYS A 87 -22.04 8.74 4.51
C LYS A 87 -22.17 9.19 5.97
N HIS A 88 -21.08 9.71 6.53
CA HIS A 88 -21.16 10.38 7.82
C HIS A 88 -22.07 11.61 7.67
N PRO A 89 -23.06 11.82 8.56
CA PRO A 89 -23.83 13.06 8.60
C PRO A 89 -22.89 14.28 8.70
N PRO A 90 -23.26 15.45 8.13
CA PRO A 90 -22.50 16.68 8.35
C PRO A 90 -22.27 16.91 9.86
N GLY A 91 -21.01 17.07 10.27
CA GLY A 91 -20.64 17.26 11.67
C GLY A 91 -20.52 15.99 12.51
N TRP A 92 -20.73 14.79 11.95
CA TRP A 92 -20.49 13.54 12.67
C TRP A 92 -18.99 13.32 12.87
N ALA A 93 -18.55 13.50 14.12
CA ALA A 93 -17.16 13.32 14.52
C ALA A 93 -17.10 12.89 16.00
N PRO A 94 -17.46 11.65 16.33
CA PRO A 94 -17.49 11.19 17.72
C PRO A 94 -16.12 11.26 18.38
N GLY A 95 -16.09 11.66 19.65
CA GLY A 95 -14.86 11.81 20.42
C GLY A 95 -13.91 12.83 19.79
N ARG A 96 -12.62 12.46 19.69
CA ARG A 96 -11.57 13.34 19.15
C ARG A 96 -11.40 13.24 17.63
N MET A 97 -12.34 12.60 16.94
CA MET A 97 -12.27 12.44 15.47
C MET A 97 -12.21 13.79 14.76
N ALA A 98 -12.94 14.79 15.25
CA ALA A 98 -12.97 16.13 14.65
C ALA A 98 -11.58 16.81 14.63
N GLU A 99 -10.72 16.48 15.59
CA GLU A 99 -9.37 17.07 15.71
C GLU A 99 -8.41 16.54 14.64
N THR A 100 -8.59 15.28 14.22
CA THR A 100 -7.66 14.55 13.34
C THR A 100 -8.20 14.34 11.93
N GLN A 101 -9.45 14.71 11.66
CA GLN A 101 -10.03 14.67 10.31
C GLN A 101 -9.25 15.59 9.36
N PHE A 102 -8.87 15.06 8.20
CA PHE A 102 -8.28 15.86 7.13
C PHE A 102 -9.28 16.93 6.68
N LYS A 103 -8.86 18.19 6.76
CA LYS A 103 -9.68 19.32 6.29
C LYS A 103 -9.59 19.42 4.78
N ALA A 104 -10.73 19.41 4.10
CA ALA A 104 -10.79 19.61 2.66
C ALA A 104 -10.07 20.92 2.27
N GLY A 105 -9.30 20.88 1.17
CA GLY A 105 -8.56 22.04 0.65
C GLY A 105 -7.26 22.38 1.38
N LYS A 106 -6.93 21.73 2.51
CA LYS A 106 -5.62 21.93 3.15
C LYS A 106 -4.60 20.90 2.68
N MET A 107 -3.51 21.38 2.11
CA MET A 107 -2.34 20.55 1.82
C MET A 107 -1.56 20.32 3.12
N ALA A 108 -1.57 19.09 3.63
CA ALA A 108 -0.91 18.70 4.87
C ALA A 108 -0.14 17.38 4.72
N GLY A 109 0.78 17.11 5.66
CA GLY A 109 1.57 15.88 5.70
C GLY A 109 2.43 15.71 4.44
N ALA A 110 2.48 14.48 3.92
CA ALA A 110 3.32 14.14 2.77
C ALA A 110 3.03 15.00 1.52
N ALA A 111 1.79 15.47 1.34
CA ALA A 111 1.43 16.33 0.21
C ALA A 111 2.18 17.67 0.25
N GLN A 112 2.42 18.23 1.43
CA GLN A 112 3.18 19.46 1.60
C GLN A 112 4.67 19.26 1.33
N HIS A 113 5.25 18.17 1.85
CA HIS A 113 6.67 17.87 1.65
C HIS A 113 7.01 17.49 0.20
N ASN A 114 6.08 16.82 -0.49
CA ASN A 114 6.25 16.41 -1.88
C ASN A 114 5.83 17.48 -2.89
N TYR A 115 5.31 18.61 -2.42
CA TYR A 115 4.88 19.69 -3.28
C TYR A 115 6.07 20.30 -4.04
N ARG A 116 5.84 20.55 -5.33
CA ARG A 116 6.78 21.25 -6.21
C ARG A 116 6.04 22.42 -6.83
N PRO A 117 6.56 23.65 -6.82
CA PRO A 117 5.88 24.80 -7.42
C PRO A 117 5.71 24.60 -8.94
N ILE A 118 4.69 25.26 -9.53
CA ILE A 118 4.55 25.38 -10.99
C ILE A 118 5.85 25.94 -11.57
N GLY A 119 6.29 25.39 -12.70
CA GLY A 119 7.58 25.69 -13.30
C GLY A 119 8.71 24.77 -12.84
N SER A 120 8.53 23.99 -11.77
CA SER A 120 9.53 22.98 -11.36
C SER A 120 9.75 21.96 -12.46
N GLU A 121 11.00 21.54 -12.59
CA GLU A 121 11.42 20.55 -13.58
C GLU A 121 11.79 19.23 -12.91
N ARG A 122 11.58 18.12 -13.62
CA ARG A 122 11.98 16.78 -13.20
C ARG A 122 12.30 15.90 -14.39
N ILE A 123 13.09 14.86 -14.17
CA ILE A 123 13.32 13.83 -15.17
C ILE A 123 12.32 12.70 -14.93
N CYS A 124 11.54 12.33 -15.94
CA CYS A 124 10.59 11.23 -15.85
C CYS A 124 11.30 9.88 -16.01
N ARG A 125 10.58 8.78 -15.72
CA ARG A 125 11.09 7.42 -15.87
C ARG A 125 11.59 7.11 -17.29
N ASP A 126 10.96 7.73 -18.29
CA ASP A 126 11.29 7.55 -19.71
C ASP A 126 12.47 8.43 -20.16
N GLY A 127 13.07 9.21 -19.26
CA GLY A 127 14.27 10.01 -19.52
C GLY A 127 14.02 11.40 -20.08
N TYR A 128 12.76 11.86 -20.15
CA TYR A 128 12.43 13.22 -20.60
C TYR A 128 12.42 14.22 -19.44
N LEU A 129 12.86 15.45 -19.74
CA LEU A 129 12.62 16.60 -18.87
C LEU A 129 11.14 17.00 -18.93
N GLU A 130 10.47 16.99 -17.79
CA GLU A 130 9.10 17.45 -17.61
C GLU A 130 9.06 18.71 -16.76
N ARG A 131 8.18 19.64 -17.10
CA ARG A 131 7.88 20.83 -16.31
C ARG A 131 6.47 20.74 -15.76
N LYS A 132 6.31 21.10 -14.49
CA LYS A 132 4.98 21.22 -13.88
C LYS A 132 4.28 22.46 -14.43
N VAL A 133 3.13 22.30 -15.06
CA VAL A 133 2.39 23.39 -15.73
C VAL A 133 1.13 23.84 -14.97
N THR A 134 0.60 23.01 -14.08
CA THR A 134 -0.63 23.32 -13.34
C THR A 134 -0.68 22.63 -11.99
N ASP A 135 -1.47 23.19 -11.08
CA ASP A 135 -1.81 22.62 -9.76
C ASP A 135 -3.23 22.09 -9.68
N ASP A 136 -3.96 22.05 -10.81
CA ASP A 136 -5.35 21.64 -10.85
C ASP A 136 -5.56 20.23 -10.22
N PRO A 137 -6.29 20.15 -9.08
CA PRO A 137 -6.50 18.90 -8.38
C PRO A 137 -7.40 17.92 -9.13
N SER A 138 -8.20 18.38 -10.10
CA SER A 138 -9.09 17.54 -10.92
C SER A 138 -8.31 16.65 -11.89
N LEU A 139 -7.09 17.07 -12.26
CA LEU A 139 -6.21 16.32 -13.13
C LEU A 139 -5.45 15.25 -12.35
N TYR A 140 -5.33 14.06 -12.96
CA TYR A 140 -4.43 13.02 -12.47
C TYR A 140 -3.00 13.59 -12.31
N PRO A 141 -2.28 13.35 -11.19
CA PRO A 141 -1.03 14.04 -10.88
C PRO A 141 0.03 14.03 -11.98
N ALA A 142 0.13 12.94 -12.77
CA ALA A 142 1.07 12.88 -13.88
C ALA A 142 0.74 13.88 -15.02
N ARG A 143 -0.54 14.19 -15.25
CA ARG A 143 -0.98 15.14 -16.30
C ARG A 143 -0.71 16.60 -15.95
N ARG A 144 -0.32 16.89 -14.71
CA ARG A 144 0.13 18.23 -14.28
C ARG A 144 1.55 18.55 -14.74
N TRP A 145 2.25 17.53 -15.23
CA TRP A 145 3.61 17.62 -15.75
C TRP A 145 3.58 17.36 -17.25
N VAL A 146 4.25 18.24 -18.00
CA VAL A 146 4.30 18.17 -19.46
C VAL A 146 5.77 18.16 -19.88
N ALA A 147 6.10 17.31 -20.85
CA ALA A 147 7.46 17.22 -21.35
C ALA A 147 7.91 18.55 -21.99
N VAL A 148 9.11 19.03 -21.65
CA VAL A 148 9.59 20.36 -22.06
C VAL A 148 9.72 20.47 -23.58
N HIS A 149 10.13 19.41 -24.28
CA HIS A 149 10.17 19.40 -25.74
C HIS A 149 8.80 19.68 -26.38
N ARG A 150 7.73 19.22 -25.75
CA ARG A 150 6.36 19.50 -26.19
C ARG A 150 6.03 20.98 -26.05
N LEU A 151 6.36 21.56 -24.90
CA LEU A 151 6.13 22.99 -24.60
C LEU A 151 6.91 23.89 -25.56
N VAL A 152 8.17 23.56 -25.84
CA VAL A 152 9.02 24.30 -26.78
C VAL A 152 8.46 24.23 -28.20
N TRP A 153 8.01 23.05 -28.63
CA TRP A 153 7.37 22.91 -29.94
C TRP A 153 6.09 23.73 -30.04
N GLU A 154 5.19 23.60 -29.05
CA GLU A 154 3.90 24.29 -29.04
C GLU A 154 4.05 25.82 -29.00
N ALA A 155 5.11 26.33 -28.35
CA ALA A 155 5.41 27.76 -28.32
C ALA A 155 5.80 28.34 -29.70
N VAL A 156 6.38 27.54 -30.61
CA VAL A 156 6.84 28.00 -31.93
C VAL A 156 5.85 27.66 -33.04
N HIS A 157 5.28 26.45 -33.02
CA HIS A 157 4.45 25.92 -34.11
C HIS A 157 2.95 25.90 -33.77
N GLY A 158 2.57 26.16 -32.51
CA GLY A 158 1.20 26.02 -32.04
C GLY A 158 0.85 24.57 -31.63
N PRO A 159 -0.46 24.29 -31.42
CA PRO A 159 -0.90 23.03 -30.83
C PRO A 159 -0.54 21.82 -31.68
N ILE A 160 -0.12 20.74 -31.02
CA ILE A 160 0.21 19.47 -31.70
C ILE A 160 -1.07 18.87 -32.30
N PRO A 161 -1.13 18.62 -33.62
CA PRO A 161 -2.30 18.01 -34.24
C PRO A 161 -2.62 16.63 -33.66
N PRO A 162 -3.91 16.24 -33.60
CA PRO A 162 -4.30 14.90 -33.18
C PRO A 162 -3.55 13.83 -33.99
N GLY A 163 -3.13 12.76 -33.32
CA GLY A 163 -2.42 11.66 -33.97
C GLY A 163 -0.95 11.96 -34.31
N HIS A 164 -0.39 13.08 -33.87
CA HIS A 164 1.03 13.41 -34.01
C HIS A 164 1.76 13.39 -32.65
N ALA A 165 3.07 13.26 -32.70
CA ALA A 165 3.95 13.31 -31.55
C ALA A 165 5.20 14.12 -31.89
N VAL A 166 5.61 14.98 -30.96
CA VAL A 166 6.88 15.70 -31.04
C VAL A 166 7.97 14.78 -30.50
N VAL A 167 9.02 14.61 -31.27
CA VAL A 167 10.19 13.80 -30.89
C VAL A 167 11.48 14.56 -31.14
N PHE A 168 12.54 14.13 -30.47
CA PHE A 168 13.88 14.60 -30.79
C PHE A 168 14.38 13.98 -32.09
N LYS A 169 15.05 14.79 -32.89
CA LYS A 169 15.85 14.32 -34.02
C LYS A 169 16.92 13.33 -33.55
N PRO A 170 17.37 12.38 -34.41
CA PRO A 170 18.39 11.41 -34.04
C PRO A 170 19.63 12.10 -33.44
N GLY A 171 20.03 11.70 -32.24
CA GLY A 171 21.20 12.25 -31.55
C GLY A 171 20.99 13.60 -30.84
N CYS A 172 19.81 14.22 -30.94
CA CYS A 172 19.51 15.52 -30.33
C CYS A 172 18.79 15.44 -28.97
N ALA A 173 18.57 14.24 -28.44
CA ALA A 173 17.88 14.05 -27.16
C ALA A 173 18.73 14.60 -26.01
N THR A 174 18.13 15.44 -25.18
CA THR A 174 18.79 16.08 -24.04
C THR A 174 17.80 16.31 -22.89
N VAL A 175 18.35 16.42 -21.68
CA VAL A 175 17.61 16.78 -20.45
C VAL A 175 17.92 18.22 -20.01
N GLU A 176 18.82 18.92 -20.69
CA GLU A 176 19.16 20.30 -20.37
C GLU A 176 18.17 21.25 -21.04
N ALA A 177 17.42 22.02 -20.24
CA ALA A 177 16.31 22.86 -20.73
C ALA A 177 16.72 23.88 -21.80
N SER A 178 17.91 24.45 -21.68
CA SER A 178 18.52 25.42 -22.63
C SER A 178 18.78 24.82 -24.02
N LEU A 179 19.04 23.52 -24.09
CA LEU A 179 19.37 22.80 -25.32
C LEU A 179 18.13 22.21 -25.99
N ILE A 180 16.96 22.22 -25.33
CA ILE A 180 15.71 21.79 -25.93
C ILE A 180 15.18 22.94 -26.79
N THR A 181 15.60 22.97 -28.04
CA THR A 181 15.26 24.01 -29.02
C THR A 181 14.43 23.42 -30.17
N ALA A 182 13.61 24.24 -30.83
CA ALA A 182 12.66 23.77 -31.85
C ALA A 182 13.35 23.10 -33.06
N ASP A 183 14.57 23.52 -33.42
CA ASP A 183 15.39 22.94 -34.50
C ASP A 183 15.83 21.50 -34.22
N ARG A 184 15.90 21.08 -32.95
CA ARG A 184 16.23 19.71 -32.52
C ARG A 184 15.02 18.78 -32.45
N LEU A 185 13.83 19.33 -32.71
CA LEU A 185 12.56 18.63 -32.62
C LEU A 185 11.99 18.41 -34.01
N GLU A 186 11.17 17.36 -34.13
CA GLU A 186 10.40 17.08 -35.33
C GLU A 186 9.03 16.55 -34.91
N LEU A 187 8.03 16.82 -35.75
CA LEU A 187 6.68 16.31 -35.58
C LEU A 187 6.51 15.09 -36.48
N LEU A 188 6.15 13.96 -35.89
CA LEU A 188 5.85 12.74 -36.63
C LEU A 188 4.41 12.33 -36.37
N SER A 189 3.76 11.77 -37.39
CA SER A 189 2.53 11.01 -37.16
C SER A 189 2.84 9.80 -36.27
N ARG A 190 1.85 9.33 -35.52
CA ARG A 190 1.99 8.11 -34.72
C ARG A 190 2.39 6.89 -35.56
N ALA A 191 1.97 6.84 -36.82
CA ALA A 191 2.33 5.77 -37.75
C ALA A 191 3.81 5.83 -38.18
N GLU A 192 4.35 7.02 -38.44
CA GLU A 192 5.78 7.21 -38.73
C GLU A 192 6.63 6.93 -37.50
N LEU A 193 6.21 7.41 -36.33
CA LEU A 193 6.90 7.15 -35.08
C LEU A 193 6.94 5.64 -34.76
N MET A 194 5.83 4.93 -34.96
CA MET A 194 5.78 3.48 -34.80
C MET A 194 6.73 2.78 -35.78
N ARG A 195 6.72 3.16 -37.07
CA ARG A 195 7.62 2.59 -38.07
C ARG A 195 9.09 2.83 -37.71
N ARG A 196 9.45 4.04 -37.30
CA ARG A 196 10.81 4.41 -36.88
C ARG A 196 11.28 3.63 -35.66
N ASN A 197 10.40 3.43 -34.67
CA ASN A 197 10.75 2.72 -33.43
C ASN A 197 10.62 1.20 -33.55
N SER A 198 9.98 0.69 -34.61
CA SER A 198 9.80 -0.74 -34.83
C SER A 198 11.15 -1.42 -34.97
N TYR A 199 11.33 -2.52 -34.24
CA TYR A 199 12.55 -3.32 -34.34
C TYR A 199 12.76 -3.89 -35.74
N HIS A 200 11.70 -4.02 -36.55
CA HIS A 200 11.77 -4.45 -37.95
C HIS A 200 12.44 -3.42 -38.86
N THR A 201 12.34 -2.13 -38.53
CA THR A 201 12.93 -1.04 -39.34
C THR A 201 14.25 -0.57 -38.75
N ARG A 202 14.39 -0.61 -37.42
CA ARG A 202 15.58 -0.14 -36.71
C ARG A 202 16.77 -1.09 -36.80
N TYR A 203 16.54 -2.39 -36.94
CA TYR A 203 17.60 -3.39 -36.89
C TYR A 203 17.61 -4.29 -38.12
N PRO A 204 18.78 -4.87 -38.49
CA PRO A 204 18.86 -5.94 -39.47
C PRO A 204 17.95 -7.12 -39.11
N LYS A 205 17.59 -7.91 -40.13
CA LYS A 205 16.62 -9.01 -40.00
C LYS A 205 17.04 -10.04 -38.95
N GLU A 206 18.34 -10.31 -38.85
CA GLU A 206 18.95 -11.25 -37.91
C GLU A 206 18.68 -10.80 -36.46
N VAL A 207 18.84 -9.51 -36.18
CA VAL A 207 18.59 -8.94 -34.85
C VAL A 207 17.11 -8.96 -34.52
N ALA A 208 16.24 -8.65 -35.48
CA ALA A 208 14.79 -8.73 -35.30
C ALA A 208 14.33 -10.16 -34.93
N GLN A 209 14.90 -11.18 -35.58
CA GLN A 209 14.62 -12.59 -35.27
C GLN A 209 15.07 -12.97 -33.85
N LEU A 210 16.25 -12.51 -33.41
CA LEU A 210 16.76 -12.74 -32.06
C LEU A 210 15.85 -12.13 -30.98
N ILE A 211 15.36 -10.91 -31.20
CA ILE A 211 14.41 -10.25 -30.29
C ILE A 211 13.14 -11.09 -30.14
N GLN A 212 12.60 -11.58 -31.25
CA GLN A 212 11.39 -12.42 -31.26
C GLN A 212 11.62 -13.75 -30.52
N LEU A 213 12.76 -14.41 -30.76
CA LEU A 213 13.14 -15.66 -30.11
C LEU A 213 13.29 -15.49 -28.59
N LYS A 214 13.98 -14.44 -28.14
CA LYS A 214 14.12 -14.10 -26.72
C LYS A 214 12.76 -13.98 -26.04
N GLY A 215 11.82 -13.26 -26.68
CA GLY A 215 10.45 -13.13 -26.17
C GLY A 215 9.71 -14.47 -26.07
N ALA A 216 9.87 -15.35 -27.05
CA ALA A 216 9.27 -16.69 -27.04
C ALA A 216 9.82 -17.55 -25.90
N LEU A 217 11.13 -17.53 -25.69
CA LEU A 217 11.80 -18.25 -24.61
C LEU A 217 11.34 -17.75 -23.24
N GLN A 218 11.30 -16.43 -23.03
CA GLN A 218 10.86 -15.85 -21.75
C GLN A 218 9.44 -16.28 -21.38
N ARG A 219 8.52 -16.30 -22.36
CA ARG A 219 7.15 -16.78 -22.13
C ARG A 219 7.12 -18.24 -21.68
N LYS A 220 7.97 -19.11 -22.25
CA LYS A 220 8.07 -20.52 -21.86
C LYS A 220 8.67 -20.67 -20.46
N ILE A 221 9.70 -19.88 -20.12
CA ILE A 221 10.31 -19.87 -18.78
C ILE A 221 9.27 -19.45 -17.73
N ASN A 222 8.60 -18.31 -17.94
CA ASN A 222 7.60 -17.81 -17.00
C ASN A 222 6.46 -18.81 -16.77
N LYS A 223 6.02 -19.51 -17.84
CA LYS A 223 4.98 -20.54 -17.73
C LYS A 223 5.41 -21.72 -16.86
N ARG A 224 6.68 -22.13 -16.91
CA ARG A 224 7.24 -23.22 -16.08
C ARG A 224 7.52 -22.80 -14.64
N GLN A 225 7.74 -21.51 -14.38
CA GLN A 225 7.94 -20.99 -13.01
C GLN A 225 6.62 -20.78 -12.25
N GLN A 226 5.50 -20.67 -12.96
CA GLN A 226 4.17 -20.50 -12.38
C GLN A 226 3.41 -21.82 -12.19
N SER A 227 3.92 -22.93 -12.75
CA SER A 227 3.43 -24.30 -12.54
C SER A 227 4.19 -24.98 -11.42
#